data_AF-A0A2I0HKW2-F1
#
_entry.id   AF-A0A2I0HKW2-F1
#
_cell.length_a   1.000
_cell.length_b   1.000
_cell.length_c   1.000
_cell.angle_alpha   90.00
_cell.angle_beta   90.00
_cell.angle_gamma   90.00
#
_symmetry.space_group_name_H-M   'P 1'
#
loop_
_entity.id
_entity.type
_entity.pdbx_description
1 polymer ?
#
loop_
_entity_poly.entity_id
_entity_poly.type
_entity_poly.pdbx_seq_one_letter_code
_entity_poly.pdbx_strand_id
1 'polypeptide(L)'
;MADRYGLVFSLRVGLCRLVVVSGSEAARECLVVNDRVLGTRPDIAVGRYIGYDNAIFALAPTGPYWREIRKITALKLLSSHRVERLLHVRASKIASFMADLLSRSQHDSLVIPIDKQFKHLTFNINLRIIARKKFSDAEFGKAGSDACRFKKAIEDFLYLSGVFVLSDMIPWLELTESEPMFFGRDRETVIKATALKIAL
;
A
#
# COMPACT_ATOMS: atom_id res chain seq x y z
N MET A 1 -14.32 -18.17 -12.48
CA MET A 1 -13.15 -18.88 -13.09
C MET A 1 -12.76 -20.09 -12.26
N ALA A 2 -12.56 -19.95 -10.94
CA ALA A 2 -12.34 -21.08 -10.03
C ALA A 2 -13.40 -22.20 -10.18
N ASP A 3 -14.68 -21.83 -10.30
CA ASP A 3 -15.78 -22.81 -10.46
C ASP A 3 -15.68 -23.66 -11.75
N ARG A 4 -14.98 -23.16 -12.78
CA ARG A 4 -14.83 -23.82 -14.07
C ARG A 4 -13.49 -24.56 -14.20
N TYR A 5 -12.42 -24.00 -13.65
CA TYR A 5 -11.05 -24.48 -13.84
C TYR A 5 -10.44 -25.16 -12.60
N GLY A 6 -11.18 -25.19 -11.48
CA GLY A 6 -10.73 -25.76 -10.22
C GLY A 6 -10.06 -24.75 -9.29
N LEU A 7 -9.62 -25.24 -8.12
CA LEU A 7 -9.06 -24.43 -7.05
C LEU A 7 -7.65 -23.90 -7.34
N VAL A 8 -6.94 -24.48 -8.33
CA VAL A 8 -5.64 -24.02 -8.79
C VAL A 8 -5.63 -24.04 -10.30
N PHE A 9 -5.40 -22.89 -10.94
CA PHE A 9 -5.38 -22.77 -12.39
C PHE A 9 -4.37 -21.73 -12.85
N SER A 10 -3.87 -21.88 -14.09
CA SER A 10 -2.92 -20.93 -14.67
C SER A 10 -3.61 -19.95 -15.61
N LEU A 11 -3.24 -18.68 -15.52
CA LEU A 11 -3.60 -17.62 -16.47
C LEU A 11 -2.35 -17.14 -17.20
N ARG A 12 -2.52 -16.77 -18.47
CA ARG A 12 -1.47 -16.04 -19.22
C ARG A 12 -1.94 -14.61 -19.40
N VAL A 13 -1.20 -13.66 -18.83
CA VAL A 13 -1.45 -12.23 -18.93
C VAL A 13 -0.27 -11.61 -19.68
N GLY A 14 -0.51 -11.20 -20.92
CA GLY A 14 0.58 -10.83 -21.83
C GLY A 14 1.54 -12.00 -22.02
N LEU A 15 2.79 -11.81 -21.61
CA LEU A 15 3.84 -12.84 -21.66
C LEU A 15 4.04 -13.56 -20.34
N CYS A 16 3.50 -13.00 -19.26
CA CYS A 16 3.64 -13.56 -17.93
C CYS A 16 2.62 -14.67 -17.70
N ARG A 17 3.09 -15.79 -17.15
CA ARG A 17 2.22 -16.87 -16.67
C ARG A 17 1.99 -16.66 -15.17
N LEU A 18 0.73 -16.52 -14.79
CA LEU A 18 0.30 -16.41 -13.41
C LEU A 18 -0.36 -17.73 -12.99
N VAL A 19 -0.14 -18.15 -11.75
CA VAL A 19 -0.89 -19.24 -11.13
C VAL A 19 -1.83 -18.63 -10.12
N VAL A 20 -3.13 -18.89 -10.30
CA VAL A 20 -4.17 -18.46 -9.38
C VAL A 20 -4.49 -19.61 -8.45
N VAL A 21 -4.38 -19.33 -7.15
CA VAL A 21 -4.73 -20.26 -6.08
C VAL A 21 -6.01 -19.74 -5.43
N SER A 22 -7.11 -20.41 -5.71
CA SER A 22 -8.46 -20.12 -5.20
C SER A 22 -8.92 -21.27 -4.31
N GLY A 23 -8.56 -21.25 -3.03
CA GLY A 23 -8.96 -22.25 -2.04
C GLY A 23 -8.10 -22.14 -0.78
N SER A 24 -8.69 -22.31 0.40
CA SER A 24 -7.97 -22.16 1.68
C SER A 24 -6.90 -23.24 1.87
N GLU A 25 -7.20 -24.47 1.46
CA GLU A 25 -6.27 -25.61 1.56
C GLU A 25 -5.05 -25.43 0.64
N ALA A 26 -5.29 -25.14 -0.64
CA ALA A 26 -4.22 -24.86 -1.59
C ALA A 26 -3.41 -23.60 -1.21
N ALA A 27 -4.07 -22.55 -0.71
CA ALA A 27 -3.37 -21.35 -0.21
C ALA A 27 -2.49 -21.68 1.01
N ARG A 28 -2.95 -22.54 1.93
CA ARG A 28 -2.15 -23.02 3.06
C ARG A 28 -0.93 -23.80 2.59
N GLU A 29 -1.09 -24.68 1.61
CA GLU A 29 0.03 -25.42 1.03
C GLU A 29 1.06 -24.47 0.39
N CYS A 30 0.62 -23.44 -0.31
CA CYS A 30 1.52 -22.46 -0.91
C CYS A 30 2.22 -21.54 0.11
N LEU A 31 1.46 -21.02 1.09
CA LEU A 31 1.92 -19.95 1.99
C LEU A 31 2.52 -20.44 3.32
N VAL A 32 2.31 -21.71 3.68
CA VAL A 32 2.84 -22.30 4.92
C VAL A 32 3.82 -23.42 4.64
N VAL A 33 3.46 -24.37 3.77
CA VAL A 33 4.28 -25.56 3.51
C VAL A 33 5.40 -25.22 2.52
N ASN A 34 5.09 -24.49 1.46
CA ASN A 34 6.01 -24.13 0.38
C ASN A 34 6.42 -22.65 0.39
N ASP A 35 6.32 -22.00 1.55
CA ASP A 35 6.54 -20.56 1.73
C ASP A 35 7.95 -20.12 1.31
N ARG A 36 8.95 -20.99 1.48
CA ARG A 36 10.33 -20.72 1.11
C ARG A 36 10.55 -20.59 -0.39
N VAL A 37 9.80 -21.35 -1.20
CA VAL A 37 9.91 -21.33 -2.67
C VAL A 37 9.02 -20.24 -3.26
N LEU A 38 7.81 -20.09 -2.72
CA LEU A 38 6.78 -19.17 -3.23
C LEU A 38 6.81 -17.79 -2.56
N GLY A 39 7.68 -17.59 -1.57
CA GLY A 39 7.75 -16.35 -0.80
C GLY A 39 8.43 -15.20 -1.55
N THR A 40 9.18 -15.48 -2.62
CA THR A 40 9.84 -14.46 -3.44
C THR A 40 8.83 -13.58 -4.16
N ARG A 41 9.08 -12.28 -4.18
CA ARG A 41 8.24 -11.29 -4.85
C ARG A 41 8.70 -11.11 -6.30
N PRO A 42 7.76 -10.95 -7.25
CA PRO A 42 8.11 -10.62 -8.62
C PRO A 42 8.72 -9.21 -8.69
N ASP A 43 9.63 -9.01 -9.62
CA ASP A 43 10.19 -7.70 -9.93
C ASP A 43 9.19 -6.90 -10.79
N ILE A 44 8.51 -5.94 -10.16
CA ILE A 44 7.47 -5.12 -10.77
C ILE A 44 7.85 -3.64 -10.72
N ALA A 45 7.30 -2.84 -11.64
CA ALA A 45 7.61 -1.43 -11.82
C ALA A 45 7.48 -0.63 -10.52
N VAL A 46 6.44 -0.92 -9.71
CA VAL A 46 6.25 -0.28 -8.39
C VAL A 46 7.46 -0.52 -7.49
N GLY A 47 7.97 -1.74 -7.45
CA GLY A 47 9.15 -2.09 -6.66
C GLY A 47 10.42 -1.44 -7.20
N ARG A 48 10.63 -1.45 -8.52
CA ARG A 48 11.79 -0.80 -9.16
C ARG A 48 11.82 0.71 -8.94
N TYR A 49 10.74 1.40 -9.30
CA TYR A 49 10.73 2.86 -9.40
C TYR A 49 10.38 3.56 -8.09
N ILE A 50 9.49 2.97 -7.28
CA ILE A 50 9.01 3.57 -6.02
C ILE A 50 9.62 2.85 -4.82
N GLY A 51 9.81 1.54 -4.94
CA GLY A 51 10.26 0.64 -3.89
C GLY A 51 11.76 0.61 -3.64
N TYR A 52 12.53 1.62 -4.07
CA TYR A 52 13.99 1.66 -3.96
C TYR A 52 14.65 0.39 -4.53
N ASP A 53 14.39 0.10 -5.81
CA ASP A 53 14.87 -1.12 -6.45
C ASP A 53 14.50 -2.40 -5.68
N ASN A 54 13.19 -2.51 -5.39
CA ASN A 54 12.57 -3.56 -4.59
C ASN A 54 12.99 -3.62 -3.11
N ALA A 55 13.83 -2.72 -2.58
CA ALA A 55 14.25 -2.79 -1.18
C ALA A 55 13.14 -2.52 -0.14
N ILE A 56 11.97 -2.01 -0.52
CA ILE A 56 10.87 -1.81 0.44
C ILE A 56 10.38 -3.12 1.07
N PHE A 57 9.98 -3.05 2.35
CA PHE A 57 9.61 -4.22 3.15
C PHE A 57 8.56 -5.15 2.52
N ALA A 58 7.62 -4.60 1.75
CA ALA A 58 6.52 -5.34 1.14
C ALA A 58 6.91 -6.10 -0.14
N LEU A 59 7.91 -5.61 -0.89
CA LEU A 59 8.28 -6.10 -2.23
C LEU A 59 9.69 -6.69 -2.30
N ALA A 60 10.50 -6.56 -1.24
CA ALA A 60 11.85 -7.10 -1.23
C ALA A 60 11.88 -8.61 -1.46
N PRO A 61 12.75 -9.10 -2.37
CA PRO A 61 12.87 -10.51 -2.66
C PRO A 61 13.39 -11.27 -1.44
N THR A 62 13.04 -12.55 -1.36
CA THR A 62 13.42 -13.41 -0.23
C THR A 62 14.94 -13.59 -0.21
N GLY A 63 15.60 -12.92 0.74
CA GLY A 63 17.05 -12.92 0.86
C GLY A 63 17.53 -12.62 2.28
N PRO A 64 18.85 -12.56 2.52
CA PRO A 64 19.42 -12.18 3.82
C PRO A 64 18.89 -10.82 4.31
N TYR A 65 18.87 -9.81 3.42
CA TYR A 65 18.35 -8.47 3.69
C TYR A 65 16.91 -8.49 4.20
N TRP A 66 16.00 -9.13 3.45
CA TRP A 66 14.59 -9.19 3.84
C TRP A 66 14.38 -9.93 5.17
N ARG A 67 15.13 -11.01 5.41
CA ARG A 67 15.09 -11.74 6.68
C ARG A 67 15.51 -10.87 7.86
N GLU A 68 16.55 -10.06 7.69
CA GLU A 68 17.03 -9.15 8.71
C GLU A 68 16.00 -8.04 9.01
N ILE A 69 15.46 -7.39 7.98
CA ILE A 69 14.42 -6.37 8.18
C ILE A 69 13.17 -6.98 8.82
N ARG A 70 12.73 -8.16 8.37
CA ARG A 70 11.59 -8.86 8.98
C ARG A 70 11.83 -9.15 10.46
N LYS A 71 13.05 -9.58 10.82
CA LYS A 71 13.45 -9.81 12.22
C LYS A 71 13.41 -8.52 13.03
N ILE A 72 13.99 -7.42 12.51
CA ILE A 72 13.99 -6.12 13.18
C ILE A 72 12.55 -5.62 13.39
N THR A 73 11.72 -5.67 12.35
CA THR A 73 10.32 -5.25 12.40
C THR A 73 9.54 -6.05 13.43
N ALA A 74 9.63 -7.38 13.41
CA ALA A 74 8.92 -8.24 14.36
C ALA A 74 9.36 -8.02 15.82
N LEU A 75 10.68 -7.88 16.06
CA LEU A 75 11.20 -7.79 17.43
C LEU A 75 11.17 -6.37 18.02
N LYS A 76 11.28 -5.33 17.19
CA LYS A 76 11.45 -3.95 17.66
C LYS A 76 10.24 -3.05 17.39
N LEU A 77 9.59 -3.21 16.24
CA LEU A 77 8.48 -2.35 15.82
C LEU A 77 7.12 -2.94 16.19
N LEU A 78 6.95 -4.25 15.98
CA LEU A 78 5.67 -4.96 16.14
C LEU A 78 5.69 -5.98 17.29
N SER A 79 6.65 -5.89 18.21
CA SER A 79 6.67 -6.76 19.38
C SER A 79 5.49 -6.48 20.31
N SER A 80 5.02 -7.51 21.02
CA SER A 80 3.88 -7.41 21.94
C SER A 80 4.04 -6.24 22.92
N HIS A 81 5.23 -6.10 23.49
CA HIS A 81 5.56 -4.98 24.39
C HIS A 81 5.43 -3.61 23.70
N ARG A 82 5.88 -3.46 22.44
CA ARG A 82 5.74 -2.19 21.71
C ARG A 82 4.28 -1.89 21.40
N VAL A 83 3.52 -2.89 20.98
CA VAL A 83 2.10 -2.77 20.65
C VAL A 83 1.29 -2.36 21.89
N GLU A 84 1.58 -2.96 23.04
CA GLU A 84 0.97 -2.63 24.33
C GLU A 84 1.31 -1.21 24.78
N ARG A 85 2.57 -0.80 24.67
CA ARG A 85 2.98 0.59 24.96
C ARG A 85 2.26 1.63 24.10
N LEU A 86 1.82 1.27 22.90
CA LEU A 86 1.10 2.16 21.98
C LEU A 86 -0.43 2.03 22.10
N LEU A 87 -0.93 1.15 22.98
CA LEU A 87 -2.36 0.94 23.17
C LEU A 87 -3.05 2.21 23.65
N HIS A 88 -2.46 2.93 24.62
CA HIS A 88 -3.03 4.18 25.13
C HIS A 88 -3.22 5.26 24.04
N VAL A 89 -2.30 5.34 23.08
CA VAL A 89 -2.39 6.29 21.95
C VAL A 89 -3.60 5.95 21.08
N ARG A 90 -3.75 4.67 20.74
CA ARG A 90 -4.87 4.19 19.90
C ARG A 90 -6.20 4.35 20.62
N ALA A 91 -6.29 3.93 21.88
CA ALA A 91 -7.47 4.05 22.70
C ALA A 91 -7.92 5.52 22.85
N SER A 92 -6.98 6.43 23.15
CA SER A 92 -7.28 7.86 23.24
C SER A 92 -7.82 8.43 21.93
N LYS A 93 -7.22 8.07 20.79
CA LYS A 93 -7.68 8.56 19.47
C LYS A 93 -9.04 8.01 19.07
N ILE A 94 -9.30 6.74 19.35
CA ILE A 94 -10.61 6.12 19.10
C ILE A 94 -11.67 6.74 20.02
N ALA A 95 -11.36 6.98 21.28
CA ALA A 95 -12.28 7.62 22.23
C ALA A 95 -12.67 9.04 21.78
N SER A 96 -11.70 9.88 21.40
CA SER A 96 -11.98 11.22 20.84
C SER A 96 -12.82 11.12 19.58
N PHE A 97 -12.49 10.20 18.68
CA PHE A 97 -13.25 9.99 17.45
C PHE A 97 -14.71 9.60 17.70
N MET A 98 -14.97 8.70 18.65
CA MET A 98 -16.34 8.32 19.02
C MET A 98 -17.10 9.49 19.66
N ALA A 99 -16.45 10.27 20.52
CA ALA A 99 -17.05 11.46 21.11
C ALA A 99 -17.43 12.50 20.05
N ASP A 100 -16.55 12.72 19.06
CA ASP A 100 -16.80 13.65 17.94
C ASP A 100 -17.93 13.16 17.03
N LEU A 101 -18.07 11.84 16.83
CA LEU A 101 -19.20 11.30 16.07
C LEU A 101 -20.52 11.46 16.83
N LEU A 102 -20.51 11.18 18.14
CA LEU A 102 -21.70 11.30 18.99
C LEU A 102 -22.18 12.75 19.07
N SER A 103 -21.29 13.72 19.28
CA SER A 103 -21.66 15.13 19.33
C SER A 103 -22.28 15.61 18.01
N ARG A 104 -21.71 15.20 16.87
CA ARG A 104 -22.27 15.52 15.55
C ARG A 104 -23.62 14.88 15.29
N SER A 105 -23.86 13.67 15.81
CA SER A 105 -25.16 13.00 15.70
C SER A 105 -26.28 13.68 16.51
N GLN A 106 -25.92 14.39 17.59
CA GLN A 106 -26.88 15.07 18.46
C GLN A 106 -27.30 16.45 17.93
N HIS A 107 -26.41 17.13 17.21
CA HIS A 107 -26.65 18.49 16.74
C HIS A 107 -27.20 18.58 15.32
N ASP A 108 -27.13 17.51 14.51
CA ASP A 108 -27.71 17.48 13.18
C ASP A 108 -27.83 16.04 12.64
N SER A 109 -28.91 15.75 11.91
CA SER A 109 -29.09 14.49 11.17
C SER A 109 -28.24 14.45 9.88
N LEU A 110 -26.99 14.89 9.97
CA LEU A 110 -26.06 14.98 8.86
C LEU A 110 -25.54 13.59 8.48
N VAL A 111 -25.62 13.26 7.18
CA VAL A 111 -24.96 12.09 6.61
C VAL A 111 -23.45 12.26 6.78
N ILE A 112 -22.85 11.43 7.65
CA ILE A 112 -21.40 11.47 7.90
C ILE A 112 -20.70 10.53 6.90
N PRO A 113 -19.78 11.02 6.06
CA PRO A 113 -18.96 10.15 5.22
C PRO A 113 -17.94 9.40 6.07
N ILE A 114 -18.33 8.17 6.46
CA ILE A 114 -17.56 7.29 7.34
C ILE A 114 -16.19 6.93 6.74
N ASP A 115 -16.10 6.81 5.42
CA ASP A 115 -14.86 6.50 4.68
C ASP A 115 -13.75 7.54 4.94
N LYS A 116 -14.08 8.83 4.84
CA LYS A 116 -13.15 9.94 5.08
C LYS A 116 -12.72 9.98 6.54
N GLN A 117 -13.66 9.70 7.44
CA GLN A 117 -13.44 9.69 8.87
C GLN A 117 -12.48 8.57 9.31
N PHE A 118 -12.66 7.35 8.81
CA PHE A 118 -11.74 6.24 9.08
C PHE A 118 -10.35 6.45 8.46
N LYS A 119 -10.28 6.98 7.24
CA LYS A 119 -9.00 7.35 6.61
C LYS A 119 -8.24 8.34 7.49
N HIS A 120 -8.91 9.38 7.96
CA HIS A 120 -8.32 10.41 8.81
C HIS A 120 -7.89 9.86 10.19
N LEU A 121 -8.72 9.04 10.84
CA LEU A 121 -8.38 8.39 12.11
C LEU A 121 -7.13 7.50 11.96
N THR A 122 -7.12 6.64 10.93
CA THR A 122 -6.01 5.71 10.66
C THR A 122 -4.72 6.47 10.40
N PHE A 123 -4.78 7.53 9.61
CA PHE A 123 -3.63 8.35 9.30
C PHE A 123 -3.06 9.04 10.55
N ASN A 124 -3.92 9.64 11.37
CA ASN A 124 -3.51 10.29 12.62
C ASN A 124 -2.88 9.34 13.64
N ILE A 125 -3.43 8.13 13.77
CA ILE A 125 -2.85 7.08 14.61
C ILE A 125 -1.45 6.71 14.10
N ASN A 126 -1.31 6.46 12.80
CA ASN A 126 -0.03 6.07 12.20
C ASN A 126 1.04 7.17 12.34
N LEU A 127 0.71 8.42 12.03
CA LEU A 127 1.66 9.53 12.21
C LEU A 127 2.04 9.74 13.68
N ARG A 128 1.10 9.57 14.60
CA ARG A 128 1.40 9.67 16.03
C ARG A 128 2.32 8.55 16.50
N ILE A 129 2.18 7.35 15.95
CA ILE A 129 3.03 6.20 16.28
C ILE A 129 4.42 6.33 15.65
N ILE A 130 4.48 6.66 14.35
CA ILE A 130 5.71 6.65 13.53
C ILE A 130 6.49 7.95 13.71
N ALA A 131 5.88 9.09 13.39
CA ALA A 131 6.55 10.39 13.43
C ALA A 131 6.57 11.00 14.83
N ARG A 132 5.84 10.41 15.80
CA ARG A 132 5.59 10.98 17.13
C ARG A 132 5.01 12.40 17.12
N LYS A 133 4.63 12.92 15.96
CA LYS A 133 4.00 14.22 15.79
C LYS A 133 2.48 14.10 15.97
N LYS A 134 1.88 15.14 16.54
CA LYS A 134 0.44 15.34 16.55
C LYS A 134 0.14 16.36 15.48
N PHE A 135 -0.75 16.03 14.57
CA PHE A 135 -1.30 16.99 13.63
C PHE A 135 -2.75 17.23 14.01
N SER A 136 -3.17 18.48 13.91
CA SER A 136 -4.57 18.89 14.08
C SER A 136 -5.30 18.81 12.75
N ASP A 137 -6.62 18.64 12.82
CA ASP A 137 -7.51 18.60 11.65
C ASP A 137 -7.38 19.88 10.80
N ALA A 138 -7.11 21.01 11.43
CA ALA A 138 -6.85 22.28 10.77
C ALA A 138 -5.56 22.26 9.92
N GLU A 139 -4.53 21.55 10.36
CA GLU A 139 -3.29 21.39 9.59
C GLU A 139 -3.52 20.50 8.36
N PHE A 140 -4.40 19.49 8.44
CA PHE A 140 -4.73 18.64 7.29
C PHE A 140 -5.42 19.39 6.14
N GLY A 141 -6.32 20.32 6.48
CA GLY A 141 -7.03 21.15 5.50
C GLY A 141 -6.18 22.29 4.96
N LYS A 142 -5.09 22.67 5.65
CA LYS A 142 -4.24 23.78 5.25
C LYS A 142 -3.27 23.37 4.14
N ALA A 143 -3.51 23.87 2.94
CA ALA A 143 -2.61 23.69 1.81
C ALA A 143 -1.18 24.15 2.18
N GLY A 144 -0.20 23.29 1.93
CA GLY A 144 1.21 23.54 2.23
C GLY A 144 1.70 23.13 3.61
N SER A 145 0.82 22.66 4.52
CA SER A 145 1.26 22.08 5.79
C SER A 145 2.01 20.76 5.59
N ASP A 146 2.87 20.40 6.54
CA ASP A 146 3.54 19.10 6.55
C ASP A 146 2.53 17.93 6.55
N ALA A 147 1.45 18.04 7.33
CA ALA A 147 0.40 17.02 7.41
C ALA A 147 -0.27 16.76 6.06
N CYS A 148 -0.61 17.84 5.34
CA CYS A 148 -1.21 17.78 4.02
C CYS A 148 -0.26 17.15 3.00
N ARG A 149 1.03 17.52 3.05
CA ARG A 149 2.07 16.92 2.19
C ARG A 149 2.25 15.42 2.45
N PHE A 150 2.35 15.00 3.71
CA PHE A 150 2.45 13.57 4.05
C PHE A 150 1.22 12.78 3.62
N LYS A 151 0.03 13.34 3.83
CA LYS A 151 -1.23 12.71 3.42
C LYS A 151 -1.26 12.50 1.92
N LYS A 152 -0.97 13.55 1.14
CA LYS A 152 -0.93 13.50 -0.31
C LYS A 152 0.10 12.48 -0.81
N ALA A 153 1.30 12.49 -0.26
CA ALA A 153 2.34 11.53 -0.63
C ALA A 153 1.94 10.06 -0.38
N ILE A 154 1.25 9.78 0.73
CA ILE A 154 0.75 8.43 1.03
C ILE A 154 -0.40 8.04 0.09
N GLU A 155 -1.31 8.97 -0.21
CA GLU A 155 -2.41 8.73 -1.16
C GLU A 155 -1.88 8.47 -2.58
N ASP A 156 -0.92 9.27 -3.05
CA ASP A 156 -0.26 9.09 -4.35
C ASP A 156 0.52 7.76 -4.39
N PHE A 157 1.27 7.43 -3.33
CA PHE A 157 1.97 6.15 -3.23
C PHE A 157 1.00 4.95 -3.31
N LEU A 158 -0.08 4.97 -2.53
CA LEU A 158 -1.07 3.90 -2.54
C LEU A 158 -1.75 3.77 -3.91
N TYR A 159 -2.09 4.90 -4.53
CA TYR A 159 -2.65 4.91 -5.88
C TYR A 159 -1.68 4.28 -6.89
N LEU A 160 -0.46 4.80 -6.98
CA LEU A 160 0.55 4.32 -7.93
C LEU A 160 0.91 2.85 -7.70
N SER A 161 0.92 2.40 -6.44
CA SER A 161 1.19 0.99 -6.10
C SER A 161 0.07 0.02 -6.53
N GLY A 162 -1.15 0.53 -6.71
CA GLY A 162 -2.32 -0.25 -7.12
C GLY A 162 -2.63 -0.17 -8.61
N VAL A 163 -2.01 0.76 -9.35
CA VAL A 163 -2.18 0.88 -10.80
C VAL A 163 -1.51 -0.29 -11.51
N PHE A 164 -2.23 -0.88 -12.45
CA PHE A 164 -1.68 -1.92 -13.32
C PHE A 164 -0.74 -1.30 -14.37
N VAL A 165 0.48 -1.82 -14.47
CA VAL A 165 1.49 -1.35 -15.42
C VAL A 165 1.67 -2.41 -16.51
N LEU A 166 1.51 -2.01 -17.77
CA LEU A 166 1.63 -2.92 -18.91
C LEU A 166 3.05 -3.47 -19.11
N SER A 167 4.07 -2.66 -18.80
CA SER A 167 5.48 -3.09 -18.91
C SER A 167 5.82 -4.26 -17.98
N ASP A 168 5.08 -4.45 -16.87
CA ASP A 168 5.23 -5.62 -15.99
C ASP A 168 4.77 -6.95 -16.63
N MET A 169 3.92 -6.89 -17.67
CA MET A 169 3.40 -8.07 -18.39
C MET A 169 4.06 -8.26 -19.76
N ILE A 170 4.59 -7.17 -20.33
CA ILE A 170 5.20 -7.13 -21.65
C ILE A 170 6.49 -6.29 -21.56
N PRO A 171 7.62 -6.90 -21.18
CA PRO A 171 8.85 -6.16 -20.84
C PRO A 171 9.40 -5.30 -21.99
N TRP A 172 9.18 -5.68 -23.26
CA TRP A 172 9.66 -4.87 -24.39
C TRP A 172 8.91 -3.55 -24.58
N LEU A 173 7.77 -3.33 -23.91
CA LEU A 173 7.12 -2.01 -23.90
C LEU A 173 7.91 -0.99 -23.07
N GLU A 174 8.75 -1.44 -22.14
CA GLU A 174 9.63 -0.58 -21.35
C GLU A 174 10.62 0.17 -22.26
N LEU A 175 11.02 -0.42 -23.40
CA LEU A 175 11.85 0.24 -24.41
C LEU A 175 11.15 1.44 -25.06
N THR A 176 9.84 1.34 -25.31
CA THR A 176 9.07 2.43 -25.93
C THR A 176 8.72 3.57 -24.97
N GLU A 177 8.78 3.32 -23.66
CA GLU A 177 8.66 4.36 -22.62
C GLU A 177 10.00 5.06 -22.33
N SER A 178 11.11 4.48 -22.81
CA SER A 178 12.47 4.95 -22.53
C SER A 178 13.09 5.87 -23.59
N GLU A 179 12.41 6.18 -24.70
CA GLU A 179 12.93 7.15 -25.67
C GLU A 179 12.90 8.58 -25.08
N PRO A 180 14.07 9.21 -24.85
CA PRO A 180 14.15 10.51 -24.22
C PRO A 180 14.02 11.57 -25.29
N MET A 181 12.80 11.89 -25.71
CA MET A 181 12.54 13.06 -26.54
C MET A 181 11.51 13.98 -25.90
N PHE A 182 12.07 15.03 -25.29
CA PHE A 182 11.44 16.25 -24.77
C PHE A 182 10.80 16.24 -23.38
N PHE A 183 11.40 17.09 -22.55
CA PHE A 183 10.99 17.64 -21.26
C PHE A 183 11.14 16.76 -20.02
N GLY A 184 12.16 17.10 -19.24
CA GLY A 184 12.22 16.75 -17.82
C GLY A 184 10.98 17.26 -17.09
N ARG A 185 10.16 16.34 -16.60
CA ARG A 185 9.30 16.54 -15.43
C ARG A 185 8.77 15.20 -14.91
N ASP A 186 8.97 15.00 -13.61
CA ASP A 186 8.41 13.99 -12.70
C ASP A 186 8.12 12.58 -13.22
N ARG A 187 8.79 11.60 -12.59
CA ARG A 187 8.57 10.14 -12.74
C ARG A 187 7.13 9.71 -12.41
N GLU A 188 6.39 10.56 -11.69
CA GLU A 188 4.95 10.43 -11.43
C GLU A 188 4.12 10.53 -12.73
N THR A 189 4.61 11.29 -13.71
CA THR A 189 3.94 11.52 -15.00
C THR A 189 3.99 10.29 -15.89
N VAL A 190 5.04 9.48 -15.81
CA VAL A 190 5.18 8.25 -16.62
C VAL A 190 4.11 7.23 -16.22
N ILE A 191 3.96 6.98 -14.91
CA ILE A 191 2.96 6.03 -14.41
C ILE A 191 1.52 6.55 -14.65
N LYS A 192 1.29 7.87 -14.51
CA LYS A 192 -0.02 8.48 -14.79
C LYS A 192 -0.36 8.53 -16.29
N ALA A 193 0.63 8.71 -17.17
CA ALA A 193 0.41 8.75 -18.63
C ALA A 193 0.02 7.38 -19.20
N THR A 194 0.57 6.28 -18.66
CA THR A 194 0.21 4.93 -19.09
C THR A 194 -1.22 4.56 -18.65
N ALA A 195 -1.68 5.05 -17.49
CA ALA A 195 -3.06 4.85 -17.05
C ALA A 195 -4.10 5.64 -17.89
N LEU A 196 -3.76 6.84 -18.36
CA LEU A 196 -4.64 7.68 -19.18
C LEU A 196 -4.76 7.20 -20.64
N LYS A 197 -3.75 6.52 -21.18
CA LYS A 197 -3.78 5.96 -22.54
C LYS A 197 -4.67 4.72 -22.71
N ILE A 198 -5.17 4.15 -21.61
CA ILE A 198 -6.03 2.95 -21.62
C ILE A 198 -7.51 3.32 -21.43
N ALA A 199 -7.83 4.59 -21.16
CA ALA A 199 -9.20 5.09 -21.01
C ALA A 199 -9.73 5.83 -22.27
N LEU A 200 -8.98 5.80 -23.38
CA LEU A 200 -9.38 6.26 -24.72
C LEU A 200 -9.17 5.12 -25.71
#